data_AF-A0A536H5L5-F1
#
_entry.id   AF-A0A536H5L5-F1
#
_cell.length_a   1.000
_cell.length_b   1.000
_cell.length_c   1.000
_cell.angle_alpha   90.00
_cell.angle_beta   90.00
_cell.angle_gamma   90.00
#
_symmetry.space_group_name_H-M   'P 1'
#
loop_
_entity.id
_entity.type
_entity.pdbx_description
1 polymer ?
#
loop_
_entity_poly.entity_id
_entity_poly.type
_entity_poly.pdbx_seq_one_letter_code
_entity_poly.pdbx_strand_id
1 'polypeptide(L)'
;MAELAHIAHIHGELDASQRYAETYLQRCLERDHAIDSAYALYTHAFYARLQGDQERAYSSAHAALDIFSQSHPTAMSPGEQLFELRAQNELARVEGNYTASQESLEQAVSLIQAMGNHYLLADALFDQACFAQQQGKYLDARHLAQHTIKRAESKKLSHFYRRSIHLLRQLAEAKEQQR
;
A
#
# COMPACT_ATOMS: atom_id res chain seq x y z
N MET A 1 5.95 10.89 -11.29
CA MET A 1 5.03 11.55 -10.33
C MET A 1 4.60 10.57 -9.24
N ALA A 2 4.10 9.37 -9.56
CA ALA A 2 3.90 8.31 -8.57
C ALA A 2 5.14 8.03 -7.70
N GLU A 3 6.32 7.91 -8.32
CA GLU A 3 7.59 7.74 -7.59
C GLU A 3 7.94 8.91 -6.68
N LEU A 4 7.61 10.15 -7.07
CA LEU A 4 7.82 11.33 -6.24
C LEU A 4 6.89 11.34 -5.03
N ALA A 5 5.64 10.88 -5.21
CA ALA A 5 4.71 10.69 -4.09
C ALA A 5 5.27 9.68 -3.07
N HIS A 6 5.85 8.58 -3.57
CA HIS A 6 6.49 7.55 -2.74
C HIS A 6 7.74 8.04 -2.01
N ILE A 7 8.62 8.75 -2.71
CA ILE A 7 9.81 9.34 -2.10
C ILE A 7 9.43 10.35 -1.02
N ALA A 8 8.47 11.25 -1.29
CA ALA A 8 7.96 12.19 -0.29
C ALA A 8 7.39 11.46 0.94
N HIS A 9 6.63 10.38 0.73
CA HIS A 9 6.13 9.55 1.83
C HIS A 9 7.26 8.93 2.67
N ILE A 10 8.30 8.39 2.01
CA ILE A 10 9.48 7.83 2.72
C ILE A 10 10.15 8.89 3.61
N HIS A 11 10.15 10.16 3.19
CA HIS A 11 10.68 11.28 3.95
C HIS A 11 9.70 11.86 4.99
N GLY A 12 8.49 11.31 5.09
CA GLY A 12 7.47 11.80 6.03
C GLY A 12 6.75 13.07 5.55
N GLU A 13 6.95 13.47 4.30
CA GLU A 13 6.35 14.66 3.70
C GLU A 13 4.95 14.32 3.16
N LEU A 14 4.00 14.09 4.05
CA LEU A 14 2.66 13.63 3.67
C LEU A 14 1.96 14.60 2.70
N ASP A 15 2.11 15.92 2.89
CA ASP A 15 1.48 16.93 2.01
C ASP A 15 2.11 16.97 0.62
N ALA A 16 3.42 16.76 0.52
CA ALA A 16 4.09 16.64 -0.76
C ALA A 16 3.67 15.34 -1.46
N SER A 17 3.59 14.24 -0.70
CA SER A 17 3.15 12.94 -1.21
C SER A 17 1.76 13.02 -1.85
N GLN A 18 0.79 13.62 -1.14
CA GLN A 18 -0.57 13.83 -1.65
C GLN A 18 -0.59 14.70 -2.90
N ARG A 19 0.10 15.85 -2.90
CA ARG A 19 0.16 16.74 -4.08
C ARG A 19 0.75 16.05 -5.30
N TYR A 20 1.79 15.23 -5.13
CA TYR A 20 2.38 14.47 -6.23
C TYR A 20 1.43 13.38 -6.75
N ALA A 21 0.64 12.75 -5.87
CA ALA A 21 -0.38 11.78 -6.25
C ALA A 21 -1.53 12.43 -7.03
N GLU A 22 -2.03 13.58 -6.59
CA GLU A 22 -3.06 14.38 -7.28
C GLU A 22 -2.57 14.84 -8.66
N THR A 23 -1.35 15.35 -8.74
CA THR A 23 -0.75 15.77 -10.01
C THR A 23 -0.57 14.59 -10.97
N TYR A 24 -0.21 13.41 -10.44
CA TYR A 24 -0.11 12.19 -11.24
C TYR A 24 -1.46 11.79 -11.80
N LEU A 25 -2.49 11.75 -10.95
CA LEU A 25 -3.86 11.43 -11.33
C LEU A 25 -4.38 12.36 -12.42
N GLN A 26 -4.26 13.67 -12.24
CA GLN A 26 -4.72 14.64 -13.23
C GLN A 26 -4.09 14.37 -14.61
N ARG A 27 -2.78 14.15 -14.67
CA ARG A 27 -2.07 13.89 -15.93
C ARG A 27 -2.48 12.57 -16.59
N CYS A 28 -2.79 11.55 -15.81
CA CYS A 28 -3.25 10.28 -16.36
C CYS A 28 -4.67 10.40 -16.94
N LEU A 29 -5.56 11.12 -16.24
CA LEU A 29 -6.91 11.41 -16.73
C LEU A 29 -6.89 12.24 -18.02
N GLU A 30 -5.99 13.22 -18.13
CA GLU A 30 -5.83 14.04 -19.35
C GLU A 30 -5.34 13.23 -20.58
N ARG A 31 -4.67 12.09 -20.36
CA ARG A 31 -4.09 11.25 -21.43
C ARG A 31 -5.03 10.15 -21.91
N ASP A 32 -6.20 9.99 -21.28
CA ASP A 32 -7.25 9.03 -21.62
C ASP A 32 -6.77 7.57 -21.80
N HIS A 33 -5.78 7.16 -21.00
CA HIS A 33 -5.32 5.77 -20.93
C HIS A 33 -5.88 5.12 -19.68
N ALA A 34 -6.84 4.20 -19.85
CA ALA A 34 -7.62 3.62 -18.76
C ALA A 34 -6.73 2.99 -17.67
N ILE A 35 -5.81 2.11 -18.05
CA ILE A 35 -4.94 1.41 -17.09
C ILE A 35 -4.00 2.37 -16.35
N ASP A 36 -3.48 3.40 -17.03
CA ASP A 36 -2.64 4.41 -16.38
C ASP A 36 -3.46 5.23 -15.37
N SER A 37 -4.72 5.51 -15.70
CA SER A 37 -5.66 6.19 -14.81
C SER A 37 -5.98 5.31 -13.59
N ALA A 38 -6.17 4.00 -13.77
CA ALA A 38 -6.38 3.07 -12.66
C ALA A 38 -5.18 3.04 -11.70
N TYR A 39 -3.95 3.03 -12.23
CA TYR A 39 -2.74 3.12 -11.40
C TYR A 39 -2.63 4.43 -10.63
N ALA A 40 -3.00 5.53 -11.28
CA ALA A 40 -2.98 6.85 -10.66
C ALA A 40 -4.08 7.01 -9.61
N LEU A 41 -5.27 6.46 -9.84
CA LEU A 41 -6.37 6.39 -8.90
C LEU A 41 -6.01 5.56 -7.66
N TYR A 42 -5.38 4.38 -7.85
CA TYR A 42 -4.83 3.61 -6.74
C TYR A 42 -3.81 4.45 -5.92
N THR A 43 -2.87 5.09 -6.60
CA THR A 43 -1.82 5.90 -5.95
C THR A 43 -2.44 7.04 -5.14
N HIS A 44 -3.42 7.73 -5.72
CA HIS A 44 -4.17 8.78 -5.04
C HIS A 44 -4.96 8.24 -3.84
N ALA A 45 -5.61 7.08 -3.97
CA ALA A 45 -6.35 6.44 -2.89
C ALA A 45 -5.46 6.16 -1.68
N PHE A 46 -4.30 5.54 -1.93
CA PHE A 46 -3.32 5.18 -0.92
C PHE A 46 -2.87 6.41 -0.10
N TYR A 47 -2.48 7.49 -0.76
CA TYR A 47 -2.02 8.69 -0.05
C TYR A 47 -3.14 9.50 0.60
N ALA A 48 -4.34 9.50 0.00
CA ALA A 48 -5.52 10.09 0.64
C ALA A 48 -5.85 9.39 1.96
N ARG A 49 -5.80 8.05 2.02
CA ARG A 49 -6.02 7.31 3.27
C ARG A 49 -4.96 7.64 4.31
N LEU A 50 -3.68 7.70 3.93
CA LEU A 50 -2.59 8.04 4.84
C LEU A 50 -2.72 9.46 5.42
N GLN A 51 -3.36 10.37 4.68
CA GLN A 51 -3.72 11.72 5.14
C GLN A 51 -5.02 11.77 5.97
N GLY A 52 -5.71 10.64 6.14
CA GLY A 52 -6.98 10.54 6.84
C GLY A 52 -8.20 10.95 6.00
N ASP A 53 -8.03 11.25 4.71
CA ASP A 53 -9.12 11.59 3.80
C ASP A 53 -9.77 10.32 3.24
N GLN A 54 -10.63 9.71 4.07
CA GLN A 54 -11.29 8.45 3.75
C GLN A 54 -12.23 8.55 2.54
N GLU A 55 -12.90 9.69 2.34
CA GLU A 55 -13.84 9.89 1.25
C GLU A 55 -13.13 9.89 -0.11
N ARG A 56 -12.03 10.65 -0.22
CA ARG A 56 -11.20 10.64 -1.45
C ARG A 56 -10.53 9.30 -1.66
N ALA A 57 -10.07 8.66 -0.58
CA ALA A 57 -9.47 7.33 -0.66
C ALA A 57 -10.46 6.31 -1.23
N TYR A 58 -11.68 6.25 -0.68
CA TYR A 58 -12.75 5.37 -1.11
C TYR A 58 -13.08 5.58 -2.59
N SER A 59 -13.38 6.83 -2.95
CA SER A 59 -13.78 7.19 -4.31
C SER A 59 -12.73 6.80 -5.34
N SER A 60 -11.45 6.97 -5.00
CA SER A 60 -10.34 6.68 -5.90
C SER A 60 -10.05 5.18 -6.01
N ALA A 61 -10.10 4.45 -4.89
CA ALA A 61 -9.92 3.00 -4.89
C ALA A 61 -11.04 2.31 -5.67
N HIS A 62 -12.29 2.73 -5.45
CA HIS A 62 -13.46 2.23 -6.18
C HIS A 62 -13.33 2.49 -7.69
N ALA A 63 -13.03 3.73 -8.09
CA ALA A 63 -12.87 4.07 -9.51
C ALA A 63 -11.72 3.30 -10.19
N ALA A 64 -10.62 3.02 -9.48
CA ALA A 64 -9.56 2.17 -10.01
C ALA A 64 -10.07 0.75 -10.30
N LEU A 65 -10.83 0.17 -9.38
CA LEU A 65 -11.41 -1.17 -9.52
C LEU A 65 -12.46 -1.25 -10.62
N ASP A 66 -13.26 -0.19 -10.79
CA ASP A 66 -14.21 -0.11 -11.90
C ASP A 66 -13.48 -0.20 -13.24
N ILE A 67 -12.36 0.50 -13.42
CA ILE A 67 -11.56 0.43 -14.64
C ILE A 67 -10.95 -0.96 -14.84
N PHE A 68 -10.39 -1.56 -13.79
CA PHE A 68 -9.88 -2.93 -13.89
C PHE A 68 -11.00 -3.89 -14.31
N SER A 69 -12.17 -3.83 -13.67
CA SER A 69 -13.35 -4.66 -13.98
C SER A 69 -13.80 -4.55 -15.45
N GLN A 70 -13.69 -3.37 -16.06
CA GLN A 70 -14.08 -3.12 -17.44
C GLN A 70 -13.01 -3.57 -18.45
N SER A 71 -11.76 -3.71 -18.01
CA SER A 71 -10.61 -4.13 -18.84
C SER A 71 -10.51 -5.65 -19.05
N HIS A 72 -11.53 -6.42 -18.62
CA HIS A 72 -11.57 -7.89 -18.60
C HIS A 72 -11.73 -8.68 -19.93
N PRO A 73 -11.64 -8.15 -21.17
CA PRO A 73 -11.65 -9.02 -22.36
C PRO A 73 -10.37 -9.84 -22.61
N THR A 74 -9.24 -9.51 -21.98
CA THR A 74 -7.93 -10.14 -22.21
C THR A 74 -7.22 -10.51 -20.91
N ALA A 75 -6.36 -11.54 -20.94
CA ALA A 75 -5.55 -11.93 -19.78
C ALA A 75 -4.65 -10.76 -19.32
N MET A 76 -4.87 -10.27 -18.11
CA MET A 76 -4.09 -9.21 -17.48
C MET A 76 -2.62 -9.61 -17.35
N SER A 77 -1.73 -8.65 -17.59
CA SER A 77 -0.31 -8.77 -17.25
C SER A 77 -0.12 -8.91 -15.73
N PRO A 78 1.00 -9.51 -15.27
CA PRO A 78 1.32 -9.56 -13.84
C PRO A 78 1.35 -8.18 -13.16
N GLY A 79 1.68 -7.12 -13.90
CA GLY A 79 1.64 -5.76 -13.39
C GLY A 79 0.21 -5.28 -13.12
N GLU A 80 -0.70 -5.49 -14.06
CA GLU A 80 -2.12 -5.12 -13.92
C GLU A 80 -2.77 -5.89 -12.77
N GLN A 81 -2.56 -7.21 -12.71
CA GLN A 81 -3.07 -8.04 -11.61
C GLN A 81 -2.58 -7.54 -10.25
N LEU A 82 -1.30 -7.13 -10.16
CA LEU A 82 -0.75 -6.61 -8.92
C LEU A 82 -1.41 -5.29 -8.51
N PHE A 83 -1.63 -4.38 -9.46
CA PHE A 83 -2.27 -3.09 -9.15
C PHE A 83 -3.75 -3.24 -8.82
N GLU A 84 -4.46 -4.16 -9.46
CA GLU A 84 -5.82 -4.52 -9.08
C GLU A 84 -5.87 -5.03 -7.64
N LEU A 85 -5.02 -5.99 -7.28
CA LEU A 85 -4.91 -6.50 -5.91
C LEU A 85 -4.57 -5.39 -4.90
N ARG A 86 -3.72 -4.43 -5.28
CA ARG A 86 -3.40 -3.26 -4.44
C ARG A 86 -4.59 -2.31 -4.30
N ALA A 87 -5.39 -2.11 -5.35
CA ALA A 87 -6.62 -1.32 -5.28
C ALA A 87 -7.69 -2.01 -4.42
N GLN A 88 -7.84 -3.33 -4.52
CA GLN A 88 -8.73 -4.13 -3.65
C GLN A 88 -8.31 -4.03 -2.18
N ASN A 89 -7.00 -4.20 -1.92
CA ASN A 89 -6.43 -4.05 -0.59
C ASN A 89 -6.69 -2.65 -0.02
N GLU A 90 -6.53 -1.61 -0.83
CA GLU A 90 -6.74 -0.22 -0.41
C GLU A 90 -8.22 0.08 -0.15
N LEU A 91 -9.14 -0.39 -1.00
CA LEU A 91 -10.58 -0.27 -0.76
C LEU A 91 -10.96 -0.94 0.57
N ALA A 92 -10.50 -2.17 0.80
CA ALA A 92 -10.76 -2.90 2.04
C ALA A 92 -10.21 -2.15 3.27
N ARG A 93 -9.06 -1.47 3.14
CA ARG A 93 -8.49 -0.66 4.23
C ARG A 93 -9.33 0.56 4.56
N VAL A 94 -9.81 1.27 3.54
CA VAL A 94 -10.68 2.44 3.69
C VAL A 94 -12.02 2.03 4.33
N GLU A 95 -12.53 0.85 3.99
CA GLU A 95 -13.73 0.26 4.61
C GLU A 95 -13.47 -0.31 6.02
N GLY A 96 -12.23 -0.33 6.48
CA GLY A 96 -11.83 -0.94 7.76
C GLY A 96 -11.90 -2.47 7.78
N ASN A 97 -12.10 -3.11 6.62
CA ASN A 97 -12.17 -4.55 6.47
C ASN A 97 -10.77 -5.19 6.45
N TYR A 98 -10.26 -5.46 7.65
CA TYR A 98 -8.92 -6.02 7.84
C TYR A 98 -8.74 -7.40 7.17
N THR A 99 -9.76 -8.27 7.22
CA THR A 99 -9.69 -9.61 6.64
C THR A 99 -9.53 -9.54 5.12
N ALA A 100 -10.39 -8.79 4.43
CA ALA A 100 -10.30 -8.63 2.99
C ALA A 100 -8.99 -7.93 2.57
N SER A 101 -8.54 -6.94 3.34
CA SER A 101 -7.22 -6.32 3.13
C SER A 101 -6.11 -7.37 3.18
N GLN A 102 -6.12 -8.24 4.18
CA GLN A 102 -5.09 -9.27 4.31
C GLN A 102 -5.13 -10.30 3.18
N GLU A 103 -6.31 -10.74 2.73
CA GLU A 103 -6.46 -11.65 1.59
C GLU A 103 -5.88 -11.06 0.30
N SER A 104 -6.18 -9.79 0.01
CA SER A 104 -5.59 -9.10 -1.16
C SER A 104 -4.08 -8.93 -1.05
N LEU A 105 -3.56 -8.66 0.16
CA LEU A 105 -2.12 -8.58 0.40
C LEU A 105 -1.43 -9.93 0.15
N GLU A 106 -1.98 -11.03 0.65
CA GLU A 106 -1.38 -12.36 0.51
C GLU A 106 -1.22 -12.74 -0.96
N GLN A 107 -2.26 -12.47 -1.77
CA GLN A 107 -2.21 -12.65 -3.23
C GLN A 107 -1.15 -11.73 -3.88
N ALA A 108 -1.13 -10.45 -3.51
CA ALA A 108 -0.15 -9.50 -4.02
C ALA A 108 1.29 -9.93 -3.67
N VAL A 109 1.52 -10.41 -2.44
CA VAL A 109 2.82 -10.89 -1.96
C VAL A 109 3.30 -12.09 -2.78
N SER A 110 2.43 -13.06 -3.07
CA SER A 110 2.78 -14.20 -3.93
C SER A 110 3.20 -13.74 -5.33
N LEU A 111 2.48 -12.78 -5.91
CA LEU A 111 2.78 -12.24 -7.23
C LEU A 111 4.09 -11.44 -7.23
N ILE A 112 4.31 -10.56 -6.25
CA ILE A 112 5.54 -9.79 -6.09
C ILE A 112 6.75 -10.73 -5.92
N GLN A 113 6.59 -11.84 -5.20
CA GLN A 113 7.62 -12.85 -5.05
C GLN A 113 7.98 -13.52 -6.38
N ALA A 114 6.97 -13.89 -7.18
CA ALA A 114 7.18 -14.45 -8.51
C ALA A 114 7.89 -13.47 -9.47
N MET A 115 7.64 -12.16 -9.32
CA MET A 115 8.33 -11.10 -10.05
C MET A 115 9.76 -10.82 -9.54
N GLY A 116 10.17 -11.40 -8.41
CA GLY A 116 11.49 -11.15 -7.81
C GLY A 116 11.68 -9.73 -7.25
N ASN A 117 10.61 -8.95 -7.08
CA ASN A 117 10.72 -7.56 -6.64
C ASN A 117 10.79 -7.48 -5.11
N HIS A 118 12.01 -7.57 -4.57
CA HIS A 118 12.25 -7.57 -3.14
C HIS A 118 11.93 -6.25 -2.43
N TYR A 119 12.08 -5.13 -3.13
CA TYR A 119 11.74 -3.82 -2.56
C TYR A 119 10.24 -3.74 -2.32
N LEU A 120 9.45 -4.03 -3.36
CA LEU A 120 7.99 -3.97 -3.29
C LEU A 120 7.43 -4.98 -2.28
N LEU A 121 8.09 -6.13 -2.12
CA LEU A 121 7.73 -7.12 -1.12
C LEU A 121 7.89 -6.55 0.31
N ALA A 122 9.02 -5.92 0.60
CA ALA A 122 9.27 -5.32 1.91
C ALA A 122 8.32 -4.14 2.16
N ASP A 123 8.03 -3.33 1.14
CA ASP A 123 7.09 -2.22 1.20
C ASP A 123 5.67 -2.68 1.57
N ALA A 124 5.12 -3.64 0.82
CA ALA A 124 3.77 -4.16 1.04
C ALA A 124 3.61 -4.80 2.43
N LEU A 125 4.61 -5.56 2.89
CA LEU A 125 4.61 -6.16 4.22
C LEU A 125 4.68 -5.11 5.34
N PHE A 126 5.54 -4.10 5.17
CA PHE A 126 5.70 -3.03 6.16
C PHE A 126 4.43 -2.19 6.29
N ASP A 127 3.84 -1.82 5.15
CA ASP A 127 2.64 -1.01 5.11
C ASP A 127 1.43 -1.76 5.71
N GLN A 128 1.29 -3.07 5.47
CA GLN A 128 0.29 -3.86 6.19
C GLN A 128 0.59 -3.93 7.70
N ALA A 129 1.86 -4.00 8.12
CA ALA A 129 2.19 -3.99 9.54
C ALA A 129 1.70 -2.70 10.22
N CYS A 130 1.85 -1.55 9.55
CA CYS A 130 1.32 -0.27 10.00
C CYS A 130 -0.21 -0.29 10.05
N PHE A 131 -0.88 -0.80 9.03
CA PHE A 131 -2.35 -0.90 9.01
C PHE A 131 -2.88 -1.83 10.12
N ALA A 132 -2.22 -2.97 10.35
CA ALA A 132 -2.55 -3.89 11.44
C ALA A 132 -2.43 -3.21 12.81
N GLN A 133 -1.40 -2.37 13.03
CA GLN A 133 -1.27 -1.57 14.24
C GLN A 133 -2.44 -0.58 14.38
N GLN A 134 -2.80 0.13 13.31
CA GLN A 134 -3.92 1.09 13.29
C GLN A 134 -5.26 0.42 13.65
N GLN A 135 -5.47 -0.81 13.18
CA GLN A 135 -6.67 -1.62 13.47
C GLN A 135 -6.61 -2.36 14.83
N GLY A 136 -5.58 -2.12 15.64
CA GLY A 136 -5.39 -2.79 16.94
C GLY A 136 -4.99 -4.27 16.85
N LYS A 137 -4.62 -4.76 15.66
CA LYS A 137 -4.16 -6.13 15.41
C LYS A 137 -2.66 -6.27 15.74
N TYR A 138 -2.31 -6.05 17.01
CA TYR A 138 -0.90 -5.93 17.42
C TYR A 138 -0.04 -7.18 17.21
N LEU A 139 -0.64 -8.38 17.29
CA LEU A 139 0.08 -9.63 17.01
C LEU A 139 0.47 -9.71 15.53
N ASP A 140 -0.48 -9.43 14.64
CA ASP A 140 -0.25 -9.45 13.20
C ASP A 140 0.74 -8.35 12.80
N ALA A 141 0.59 -7.14 13.33
CA ALA A 141 1.53 -6.04 13.13
C ALA A 141 2.97 -6.45 13.49
N ARG A 142 3.14 -7.14 14.63
CA ARG A 142 4.43 -7.67 15.07
C ARG A 142 4.98 -8.72 14.10
N HIS A 143 4.15 -9.68 13.69
CA HIS A 143 4.56 -10.73 12.75
C HIS A 143 4.98 -10.16 11.40
N LEU A 144 4.20 -9.23 10.84
CA LEU A 144 4.48 -8.55 9.57
C LEU A 144 5.75 -7.70 9.65
N ALA A 145 5.97 -6.95 10.75
CA ALA A 145 7.19 -6.17 10.96
C ALA A 145 8.43 -7.07 11.07
N GLN A 146 8.34 -8.20 11.79
CA GLN A 146 9.42 -9.18 11.86
C GLN A 146 9.72 -9.82 10.50
N HIS A 147 8.68 -10.12 9.71
CA HIS A 147 8.87 -10.64 8.36
C HIS A 147 9.55 -9.61 7.45
N THR A 148 9.14 -8.35 7.54
CA THR A 148 9.78 -7.24 6.83
C THR A 148 11.27 -7.12 7.18
N ILE A 149 11.63 -7.22 8.46
CA ILE A 149 13.04 -7.20 8.91
C ILE A 149 13.86 -8.30 8.22
N LYS A 150 13.40 -9.55 8.28
CA LYS A 150 14.11 -10.69 7.68
C LYS A 150 14.36 -10.47 6.18
N ARG A 151 13.36 -9.96 5.46
CA ARG A 151 13.47 -9.64 4.03
C ARG A 151 14.45 -8.48 3.82
N ALA A 152 14.32 -7.40 4.59
CA ALA A 152 15.13 -6.21 4.48
C ALA A 152 16.62 -6.49 4.77
N GLU A 153 16.95 -7.28 5.79
CA GLU A 153 18.32 -7.71 6.08
C GLU A 153 18.92 -8.49 4.91
N SER A 154 18.18 -9.49 4.40
CA SER A 154 18.65 -10.35 3.31
C SER A 154 18.94 -9.58 2.01
N LYS A 155 18.33 -8.40 1.82
CA LYS A 155 18.42 -7.56 0.62
C LYS A 155 19.04 -6.19 0.86
N LYS A 156 19.60 -5.95 2.06
CA LYS A 156 20.24 -4.69 2.49
C LYS A 156 19.32 -3.45 2.35
N LEU A 157 18.02 -3.62 2.57
CA LEU A 157 17.02 -2.54 2.52
C LEU A 157 16.96 -1.80 3.88
N SER A 158 17.97 -0.98 4.14
CA SER A 158 18.22 -0.36 5.45
C SER A 158 17.05 0.49 5.99
N HIS A 159 16.29 1.17 5.12
CA HIS A 159 15.16 1.99 5.55
C HIS A 159 13.99 1.15 6.09
N PHE A 160 13.58 0.07 5.41
CA PHE A 160 12.54 -0.84 5.91
C PHE A 160 12.97 -1.55 7.19
N TYR A 161 14.24 -1.91 7.31
CA TYR A 161 14.79 -2.45 8.56
C TYR A 161 14.58 -1.48 9.73
N ARG A 162 15.03 -0.23 9.59
CA ARG A 162 14.92 0.79 10.64
C ARG A 162 13.46 1.09 11.01
N ARG A 163 12.59 1.28 10.01
CA ARG A 163 11.16 1.55 10.25
C ARG A 163 10.46 0.38 10.94
N SER A 164 10.77 -0.86 10.56
CA SER A 164 10.19 -2.06 11.18
C SER A 164 10.64 -2.23 12.64
N ILE A 165 11.91 -1.95 12.94
CA ILE A 165 12.41 -1.95 14.33
C ILE A 165 11.71 -0.87 15.16
N HIS A 166 11.52 0.33 14.59
CA HIS A 166 10.79 1.41 15.26
C HIS A 166 9.35 1.00 15.57
N LEU A 167 8.63 0.44 14.59
CA LEU A 167 7.27 -0.08 14.78
C LEU A 167 7.21 -1.15 15.90
N LEU A 168 8.16 -2.08 15.93
CA LEU A 168 8.22 -3.11 16.98
C LEU A 168 8.41 -2.52 18.40
N ARG A 169 9.14 -1.41 18.53
CA ARG A 169 9.30 -0.70 19.82
C ARG A 169 7.98 -0.06 20.25
N GLN A 170 7.31 0.66 19.36
CA GLN A 170 6.00 1.26 19.62
C GLN A 170 4.97 0.20 20.05
N LEU A 171 4.96 -0.96 19.39
CA LEU A 171 4.08 -2.09 19.75
C LEU A 171 4.41 -2.70 21.12
N ALA A 172 5.66 -2.61 21.58
CA ALA A 172 6.03 -3.08 22.93
C ALA A 172 5.55 -2.09 24.00
N GLU A 173 5.78 -0.79 23.77
CA GLU A 173 5.36 0.29 24.68
C GLU A 173 3.84 0.34 24.85
N ALA A 174 3.08 0.18 23.76
CA ALA A 174 1.61 0.13 23.81
C ALA A 174 1.09 -1.04 24.67
N LYS A 175 1.81 -2.17 24.72
CA LYS A 175 1.45 -3.33 25.55
C LYS A 175 1.72 -3.10 27.03
N GLU A 176 2.71 -2.29 27.37
CA GLU A 176 3.04 -1.94 28.75
C GLU A 176 2.03 -0.96 29.34
N GLN A 177 1.43 -0.10 28.52
CA GLN A 177 0.38 0.83 28.93
C GLN A 177 -1.00 0.17 29.14
N GLN A 178 -1.18 -1.05 28.63
CA GLN A 178 -2.43 -1.84 28.76
C GLN A 178 -2.38 -2.86 29.92
N ARG A 179 -1.30 -2.87 30.72
CA ARG A 179 -1.09 -3.76 31.87
C ARG A 179 -1.17 -3.00 33.17
#